data_AF-A0A382FA39-F1
#
_entry.id   AF-A0A382FA39-F1
#
_cell.length_a   1.000
_cell.length_b   1.000
_cell.length_c   1.000
_cell.angle_alpha   90.00
_cell.angle_beta   90.00
_cell.angle_gamma   90.00
#
_symmetry.space_group_name_H-M   'P 1'
#
loop_
_entity.id
_entity.type
_entity.pdbx_description
1 polymer ?
#
loop_
_entity_poly.entity_id
_entity_poly.type
_entity_poly.pdbx_seq_one_letter_code
_entity_poly.pdbx_strand_id
1 'polypeptide(L)'
;MVEIDSNKFNVNLNAFSGSLDVLLDLAKSQKVNLENISVSKLADQFHEFITKSKNLNLEIASDYLLMATWLTYLKSKLLLPDSDEEEFKALEVAEKLKLQLKKLELIR
;
A
#
# COMPACT_ATOMS: atom_id res chain seq x y z
N MET A 1 -15.76 24.04 -15.65
CA MET A 1 -15.86 23.25 -14.41
C MET A 1 -15.28 21.89 -14.76
N VAL A 2 -14.08 21.58 -14.27
CA VAL A 2 -13.41 20.31 -14.60
C VAL A 2 -13.92 19.28 -13.60
N GLU A 3 -14.80 18.40 -14.05
CA GLU A 3 -15.19 17.21 -13.29
C GLU A 3 -13.99 16.27 -13.23
N ILE A 4 -13.41 16.13 -12.04
CA ILE A 4 -12.38 15.13 -11.78
C ILE A 4 -13.13 13.82 -11.50
N ASP A 5 -13.27 13.00 -12.54
CA ASP A 5 -13.80 11.64 -12.49
C ASP A 5 -13.11 10.82 -11.39
N SER A 6 -13.73 10.75 -10.21
CA SER A 6 -13.24 10.00 -9.05
C SER A 6 -13.43 8.48 -9.18
N ASN A 7 -13.67 7.97 -10.40
CA ASN A 7 -14.25 6.64 -10.59
C ASN A 7 -13.33 5.59 -11.20
N LYS A 8 -12.02 5.82 -11.34
CA LYS A 8 -11.09 4.76 -11.76
C LYS A 8 -9.71 4.88 -11.12
N PHE A 9 -9.63 4.71 -9.81
CA PHE A 9 -8.37 4.28 -9.19
C PHE A 9 -8.40 2.75 -8.98
N ASN A 10 -8.33 2.02 -10.10
CA ASN A 10 -8.38 0.56 -10.11
C ASN A 10 -6.93 0.05 -10.16
N VAL A 11 -6.30 -0.06 -8.99
CA VAL A 11 -4.93 -0.56 -8.89
C VAL A 11 -4.96 -2.08 -9.01
N ASN A 12 -4.50 -2.60 -10.14
CA ASN A 12 -4.41 -4.04 -10.39
C ASN A 12 -3.23 -4.64 -9.63
N LEU A 13 -3.49 -5.18 -8.43
CA LEU A 13 -2.50 -5.73 -7.53
C LEU A 13 -1.75 -6.98 -8.08
N ASN A 14 -2.24 -7.61 -9.15
CA ASN A 14 -1.59 -8.81 -9.71
C ASN A 14 -0.27 -8.52 -10.43
N ALA A 15 -0.03 -7.28 -10.85
CA ALA A 15 1.23 -6.87 -11.50
C ALA A 15 2.38 -6.62 -10.50
N PHE A 16 2.13 -6.73 -9.19
CA PHE A 16 3.00 -6.20 -8.13
C PHE A 16 3.64 -7.27 -7.23
N SER A 17 3.65 -8.53 -7.66
CA SER A 17 4.01 -9.72 -6.85
C SER A 17 5.25 -9.50 -5.96
N GLY A 18 6.34 -8.98 -6.50
CA GLY A 18 7.57 -8.76 -5.74
C GLY A 18 7.47 -7.68 -4.65
N SER A 19 6.61 -6.67 -4.81
CA SER A 19 6.42 -5.61 -3.80
C SER A 19 5.41 -6.01 -2.73
N LEU A 20 4.41 -6.82 -3.10
CA LEU A 20 3.41 -7.33 -2.18
C LEU A 20 4.00 -8.35 -1.20
N ASP A 21 4.96 -9.16 -1.64
CA ASP A 21 5.70 -10.07 -0.75
C ASP A 21 6.46 -9.30 0.34
N VAL A 22 7.16 -8.23 -0.06
CA VAL A 22 7.83 -7.33 0.90
C VAL A 22 6.82 -6.69 1.84
N LEU A 23 5.68 -6.22 1.32
CA LEU A 23 4.63 -5.64 2.17
C LEU A 23 4.06 -6.66 3.15
N LEU A 24 3.91 -7.92 2.77
CA LEU A 24 3.45 -8.98 3.66
C LEU A 24 4.46 -9.20 4.79
N ASP A 25 5.76 -9.27 4.48
CA ASP A 25 6.82 -9.45 5.47
C ASP A 25 6.88 -8.24 6.43
N LEU A 26 6.75 -7.01 5.92
CA LEU A 26 6.68 -5.80 6.72
C LEU A 26 5.39 -5.74 7.57
N ALA A 27 4.25 -6.15 7.04
CA ALA A 27 2.99 -6.20 7.76
C ALA A 27 3.07 -7.19 8.93
N LYS A 28 3.62 -8.39 8.71
CA LYS A 28 3.87 -9.39 9.74
C LYS A 28 4.80 -8.87 10.85
N SER A 29 5.77 -8.03 10.50
CA SER A 29 6.69 -7.41 11.47
C SER A 29 5.97 -6.49 12.48
N GLN A 30 4.73 -6.05 12.20
CA GLN A 30 3.93 -5.26 13.14
C GLN A 30 3.41 -6.09 14.32
N LYS A 31 3.52 -7.44 14.29
CA LYS A 31 3.13 -8.36 15.37
C LYS A 31 1.64 -8.25 15.77
N VAL A 32 0.78 -7.94 14.82
CA VAL A 32 -0.68 -7.92 14.96
C VAL A 32 -1.30 -8.74 13.82
N ASN A 33 -2.58 -9.10 13.95
CA ASN A 33 -3.32 -9.70 12.85
C ASN A 33 -3.33 -8.76 11.63
N LEU A 34 -3.21 -9.30 10.41
CA LEU A 34 -3.23 -8.53 9.16
C LEU A 34 -4.47 -7.63 9.00
N GLU A 35 -5.61 -8.01 9.60
CA GLU A 35 -6.82 -7.17 9.62
C GLU A 35 -6.64 -5.88 10.45
N ASN A 36 -5.70 -5.89 11.39
CA ASN A 36 -5.49 -4.84 12.38
C ASN A 36 -4.19 -4.04 12.15
N ILE A 37 -3.47 -4.28 11.05
CA ILE A 37 -2.24 -3.52 10.76
C ILE A 37 -2.57 -2.05 10.47
N SER A 38 -1.63 -1.18 10.80
CA SER A 38 -1.69 0.21 10.35
C SER A 38 -1.08 0.32 8.95
N VAL A 39 -1.90 0.69 7.97
CA VAL A 39 -1.45 0.93 6.59
C VAL A 39 -0.51 2.14 6.52
N SER A 40 -0.77 3.19 7.31
CA SER A 40 0.13 4.34 7.41
C SER A 40 1.52 3.94 7.93
N LYS A 41 1.59 3.07 8.95
CA LYS A 41 2.86 2.52 9.43
C LYS A 41 3.52 1.60 8.40
N LEU A 42 2.72 0.80 7.69
CA LEU A 42 3.22 -0.08 6.64
C LEU A 42 3.87 0.73 5.49
N ALA A 43 3.27 1.86 5.12
CA ALA A 43 3.83 2.79 4.14
C ALA A 43 5.21 3.32 4.57
N ASP A 44 5.37 3.69 5.85
CA ASP A 44 6.66 4.12 6.39
C ASP A 44 7.71 3.01 6.37
N GLN A 45 7.32 1.80 6.77
CA GLN A 45 8.20 0.63 6.74
C GLN A 45 8.65 0.31 5.31
N PHE A 46 7.74 0.43 4.33
CA PHE A 46 8.07 0.20 2.93
C PHE A 46 8.99 1.30 2.38
N HIS A 47 8.73 2.56 2.72
CA HIS A 47 9.63 3.68 2.39
C HIS A 47 11.04 3.50 2.97
N GLU A 48 11.13 3.07 4.22
CA GLU A 48 12.40 2.76 4.88
C GLU A 48 13.11 1.59 4.18
N PHE A 49 12.38 0.53 3.84
CA PHE A 49 12.92 -0.60 3.10
C PHE A 49 13.54 -0.16 1.77
N ILE A 50 12.85 0.67 0.98
CA ILE A 50 13.38 1.11 -0.31
C ILE A 50 14.58 2.06 -0.17
N THR A 51 14.58 2.94 0.83
CA THR A 51 15.63 3.97 0.98
C THR A 51 16.90 3.44 1.64
N LYS A 52 16.78 2.43 2.52
CA LYS A 52 17.93 1.79 3.17
C LYS A 52 18.56 0.67 2.34
N SER A 53 17.86 0.17 1.33
CA SER A 53 18.37 -0.88 0.46
C SER A 53 19.40 -0.35 -0.52
N LYS A 54 20.68 -0.46 -0.15
CA LYS A 54 21.83 -0.01 -0.98
C LYS A 54 21.95 -0.73 -2.34
N ASN A 55 21.32 -1.91 -2.49
CA ASN A 55 21.39 -2.76 -3.68
C ASN A 55 20.00 -3.19 -4.14
N LEU A 56 19.05 -2.26 -4.20
CA LEU A 56 17.78 -2.54 -4.89
C LEU A 56 18.09 -2.95 -6.33
N ASN A 57 17.65 -4.14 -6.72
CA ASN A 57 17.77 -4.58 -8.11
C ASN A 57 16.93 -3.63 -8.98
N LEU A 58 17.60 -2.82 -9.81
CA LEU A 58 16.98 -1.83 -10.69
C LEU A 58 15.95 -2.44 -11.65
N GLU A 59 16.04 -3.74 -11.91
CA GLU A 59 15.13 -4.50 -12.77
C GLU A 59 13.69 -4.55 -12.24
N ILE A 60 13.50 -4.46 -10.91
CA ILE A 60 12.18 -4.42 -10.25
C ILE A 60 11.89 -3.08 -9.56
N ALA A 61 12.75 -2.08 -9.75
CA ALA A 61 12.63 -0.79 -9.07
C ALA A 61 11.38 -0.01 -9.51
N SER A 62 10.86 -0.25 -10.72
CA SER A 62 9.61 0.36 -11.20
C SER A 62 8.43 0.00 -10.31
N ASP A 63 8.30 -1.28 -9.96
CA ASP A 63 7.15 -1.79 -9.20
C ASP A 63 7.21 -1.29 -7.76
N TYR A 64 8.42 -1.20 -7.20
CA TYR A 64 8.64 -0.68 -5.85
C TYR A 64 8.39 0.81 -5.79
N LEU A 65 8.83 1.57 -6.80
CA LEU A 65 8.55 3.00 -6.86
C LEU A 65 7.05 3.27 -7.02
N LEU A 66 6.36 2.48 -7.84
CA LEU A 66 4.91 2.58 -8.01
C LEU A 66 4.19 2.25 -6.70
N MET A 67 4.57 1.16 -6.02
CA MET A 67 3.99 0.80 -4.72
C MET A 67 4.28 1.85 -3.65
N ALA A 68 5.50 2.42 -3.61
CA ALA A 68 5.86 3.48 -2.69
C ALA A 68 5.05 4.76 -2.93
N THR A 69 4.87 5.14 -4.19
CA THR A 69 4.04 6.30 -4.59
C THR A 69 2.60 6.07 -4.17
N TRP A 70 2.06 4.88 -4.45
CA TRP A 70 0.70 4.50 -4.08
C TRP A 70 0.48 4.53 -2.56
N LEU A 71 1.38 3.92 -1.78
CA LEU A 71 1.30 3.92 -0.31
C LEU A 71 1.46 5.31 0.29
N THR A 72 2.34 6.14 -0.28
CA THR A 72 2.54 7.52 0.17
C THR A 72 1.28 8.35 -0.05
N TYR A 73 0.65 8.22 -1.23
CA TYR A 73 -0.63 8.85 -1.53
C TYR A 73 -1.73 8.38 -0.57
N LEU A 74 -1.87 7.07 -0.39
CA LEU A 74 -2.85 6.49 0.52
C LEU A 74 -2.64 6.96 1.96
N LYS A 75 -1.39 6.97 2.45
CA LYS A 75 -1.04 7.51 3.78
C LYS A 75 -1.45 8.98 3.90
N SER A 76 -1.21 9.81 2.88
CA SER A 76 -1.62 11.21 2.90
C SER A 76 -3.13 11.35 3.09
N LYS A 77 -3.93 10.56 2.35
CA LYS A 77 -5.40 10.62 2.44
C LYS A 77 -5.97 10.02 3.72
N LEU A 78 -5.29 9.04 4.31
CA LEU A 78 -5.67 8.51 5.63
C LEU A 78 -5.36 9.47 6.79
N LEU A 79 -4.35 10.33 6.64
CA LEU A 79 -3.93 11.25 7.71
C LEU A 79 -4.54 12.66 7.60
N LEU A 80 -4.78 13.13 6.39
CA LEU A 80 -5.32 14.46 6.08
C LEU A 80 -6.33 14.33 4.93
N PRO A 81 -7.53 13.78 5.19
CA PRO A 81 -8.60 13.74 4.19
C PRO A 81 -9.16 15.15 3.96
N ASP A 82 -9.46 15.48 2.70
CA ASP A 82 -10.07 16.76 2.33
C ASP A 82 -11.59 16.77 2.60
N SER A 83 -12.20 15.61 2.85
CA SER A 83 -13.61 15.43 3.25
C SER A 83 -13.86 14.05 3.87
N ASP A 84 -14.98 13.90 4.60
CA ASP A 84 -15.43 12.61 5.16
C ASP A 84 -15.63 11.52 4.09
N GLU A 85 -16.07 11.91 2.89
CA GLU A 85 -16.21 10.97 1.76
C GLU A 85 -14.85 10.43 1.31
N GLU A 86 -13.84 11.30 1.27
CA GLU A 86 -12.48 10.88 0.94
C GLU A 86 -11.87 10.00 2.02
N GLU A 87 -12.09 10.32 3.30
CA GLU A 87 -11.69 9.49 4.43
C GLU A 87 -12.27 8.07 4.30
N PHE A 88 -13.57 7.97 4.04
CA PHE A 88 -14.25 6.68 3.85
C PHE A 88 -13.63 5.87 2.69
N LYS A 89 -13.37 6.52 1.55
CA LYS A 89 -12.72 5.87 0.40
C LYS A 89 -11.30 5.40 0.73
N ALA A 90 -10.52 6.21 1.42
CA ALA A 90 -9.16 5.85 1.82
C ALA A 90 -9.15 4.65 2.77
N LEU A 91 -10.08 4.61 3.72
CA LEU A 91 -10.28 3.47 4.62
C LEU A 91 -10.69 2.20 3.86
N GLU A 92 -11.61 2.30 2.90
CA GLU A 92 -12.01 1.15 2.07
C GLU A 92 -10.83 0.59 1.26
N VAL A 93 -9.99 1.46 0.70
CA VAL A 93 -8.77 1.06 -0.02
C VAL A 93 -7.78 0.38 0.93
N ALA A 94 -7.60 0.91 2.14
CA ALA A 94 -6.75 0.32 3.16
C ALA A 94 -7.23 -1.09 3.56
N GLU A 95 -8.54 -1.28 3.75
CA GLU A 95 -9.13 -2.60 4.03
C GLU A 95 -8.93 -3.59 2.89
N LYS A 96 -9.08 -3.14 1.63
CA LYS A 96 -8.80 -3.96 0.45
C LYS A 96 -7.34 -4.43 0.44
N LEU A 97 -6.38 -3.57 0.78
CA LEU A 97 -4.97 -3.95 0.88
C LEU A 97 -4.75 -5.04 1.93
N LYS A 98 -5.30 -4.86 3.14
CA LYS A 98 -5.19 -5.85 4.22
C LYS A 98 -5.74 -7.21 3.80
N LEU A 99 -6.90 -7.23 3.15
CA LEU A 99 -7.50 -8.46 2.63
C LEU A 99 -6.61 -9.14 1.59
N GLN A 100 -5.95 -8.38 0.73
CA GLN A 100 -5.06 -8.91 -0.29
C GLN A 100 -3.78 -9.50 0.33
N LEU A 101 -3.20 -8.83 1.32
CA LEU A 101 -2.08 -9.38 2.09
C LEU A 101 -2.47 -10.67 2.82
N LYS A 102 -3.69 -10.74 3.37
CA LYS A 102 -4.22 -11.96 3.98
C LYS A 102 -4.41 -13.09 2.97
N LYS A 103 -4.92 -12.79 1.77
CA LYS A 103 -5.02 -13.78 0.69
C LYS A 103 -3.64 -14.29 0.26
N LEU A 104 -2.67 -13.38 0.12
CA LEU A 104 -1.29 -13.71 -0.21
C LEU A 104 -0.65 -14.61 0.86
N GLU A 105 -0.94 -14.38 2.14
CA GLU A 105 -0.50 -15.25 3.24
C GLU A 105 -1.00 -16.69 3.11
N LEU A 106 -2.19 -16.92 2.54
CA LEU A 106 -2.76 -18.26 2.41
C LEU A 106 -2.15 -19.08 1.26
N ILE A 107 -1.51 -18.41 0.29
CA ILE A 107 -0.95 -19.05 -0.91
C ILE A 107 0.59 -19.17 -0.86
N ARG A 108 1.23 -18.64 0.18
CA ARG A 108 2.67 -18.70 0.42
C ARG A 108 3.01 -19.69 1.53
#